data_AF-A0A4R7K920-F1
#
_entry.id   AF-A0A4R7K920-F1
#
_cell.length_a   1.000
_cell.length_b   1.000
_cell.length_c   1.000
_cell.angle_alpha   90.00
_cell.angle_beta   90.00
_cell.angle_gamma   90.00
#
_symmetry.space_group_name_H-M   'P 1'
#
loop_
_entity.id
_entity.type
_entity.pdbx_description
1 polymer ?
#
loop_
_entity_poly.entity_id
_entity_poly.type
_entity_poly.pdbx_seq_one_letter_code
_entity_poly.pdbx_strand_id
1 'polypeptide(L)'
;MLKSSITTLLFVYNIILFNSCADKQKSLKTNEKIITERTTVSLSGFEYISDFDKYMAEFTSQKVELNNLSTEGGELTIFNNKTSNYRVYDFWLYGETGKLNYTFWVAKNNSKDFKFIKQIDYQYDRPYYIEDYKTDSVFILLPTKYPTL
;
A
#
# COMPACT_ATOMS: atom_id res chain seq x y z
N MET A 1 73.94 8.97 8.60
CA MET A 1 72.98 8.38 7.64
C MET A 1 71.86 7.69 8.42
N LEU A 2 70.78 8.38 8.81
CA LEU A 2 69.58 7.72 9.36
C LEU A 2 68.34 8.64 9.40
N LYS A 3 68.25 9.66 8.52
CA LYS A 3 67.13 10.63 8.53
C LYS A 3 66.26 10.60 7.28
N SER A 4 66.65 9.91 6.21
CA SER A 4 65.89 9.89 4.94
C SER A 4 64.84 8.77 4.88
N SER A 5 65.02 7.68 5.62
CA SER A 5 64.13 6.51 5.53
C SER A 5 62.86 6.63 6.40
N ILE A 6 62.95 7.36 7.52
CA ILE A 6 61.81 7.58 8.44
C ILE A 6 60.80 8.58 7.84
N THR A 7 61.26 9.63 7.16
CA THR A 7 60.39 10.63 6.53
C THR A 7 59.60 10.04 5.36
N THR A 8 60.20 9.12 4.60
CA THR A 8 59.51 8.39 3.53
C THR A 8 58.47 7.42 4.10
N LEU A 9 58.77 6.74 5.21
CA LEU A 9 57.83 5.83 5.87
C LEU A 9 56.61 6.58 6.45
N LEU A 10 56.83 7.78 7.02
CA LEU A 10 55.76 8.65 7.53
C LEU A 10 54.84 9.17 6.41
N PHE A 11 55.38 9.42 5.21
CA PHE A 11 54.58 9.88 4.07
C PHE A 11 53.65 8.77 3.54
N VAL A 12 54.14 7.52 3.47
CA VAL A 12 53.33 6.37 3.02
C VAL A 12 52.23 6.03 4.03
N TYR A 13 52.49 6.13 5.33
CA TYR A 13 51.48 5.88 6.38
C TYR A 13 50.32 6.89 6.32
N ASN A 14 50.57 8.15 5.96
CA ASN A 14 49.52 9.15 5.80
C ASN A 14 48.60 8.85 4.60
N ILE A 15 49.14 8.36 3.48
CA ILE A 15 48.32 8.07 2.27
C ILE A 15 47.34 6.90 2.50
N ILE A 16 47.69 5.94 3.37
CA ILE A 16 46.83 4.79 3.68
C ILE A 16 45.68 5.20 4.62
N LEU A 17 45.91 6.15 5.55
CA LEU A 17 44.88 6.65 6.45
C LEU A 17 43.85 7.57 5.76
N PHE A 18 44.22 8.29 4.71
CA PHE A 18 43.28 9.11 3.93
C PHE A 18 42.41 8.31 2.95
N ASN A 19 42.82 7.11 2.54
CA ASN A 19 42.03 6.26 1.62
C ASN A 19 41.05 5.32 2.34
N SER A 20 41.07 5.23 3.67
CA SER A 20 40.10 4.43 4.44
C SER A 20 38.78 5.17 4.74
N CYS A 21 38.61 6.40 4.21
CA CYS A 21 37.40 7.20 4.42
C CYS A 21 36.92 7.87 3.12
N ALA A 22 37.00 7.15 2.00
CA ALA A 22 36.58 7.63 0.69
C ALA A 22 35.42 6.81 0.07
N ASP A 23 34.53 6.24 0.89
CA ASP A 23 33.27 5.63 0.42
C ASP A 23 32.06 5.97 1.31
N LYS A 24 31.97 7.21 1.77
CA LYS A 24 30.69 7.78 2.22
C LYS A 24 30.49 9.19 1.66
N GLN A 25 29.42 9.31 0.87
CA GLN A 25 28.76 10.53 0.39
C GLN A 25 29.29 11.15 -0.92
N LYS A 26 28.96 10.49 -2.03
CA LYS A 26 28.38 11.17 -3.20
C LYS A 26 26.95 10.67 -3.42
N SER A 27 26.04 11.03 -2.51
CA SER A 27 24.60 10.83 -2.70
C SER A 27 23.85 12.13 -2.38
N LEU A 28 24.12 13.17 -3.16
CA LEU A 28 23.24 14.32 -3.25
C LEU A 28 23.46 15.00 -4.59
N LYS A 29 22.78 14.46 -5.60
CA LYS A 29 22.08 15.16 -6.69
C LYS A 29 21.85 14.22 -7.86
N THR A 30 20.96 13.26 -7.64
CA THR A 30 19.94 13.02 -8.65
C THR A 30 18.69 12.73 -7.83
N ASN A 31 17.75 13.68 -7.84
CA ASN A 31 16.34 13.35 -7.71
C ASN A 31 15.97 12.52 -8.95
N GLU A 32 16.57 11.33 -9.07
CA GLU A 32 15.91 10.21 -9.70
C GLU A 32 14.76 9.94 -8.74
N LYS A 33 13.68 10.66 -9.04
CA LYS A 33 12.33 10.13 -8.91
C LYS A 33 12.46 8.66 -9.29
N ILE A 34 12.60 7.80 -8.29
CA ILE A 34 12.40 6.37 -8.43
C ILE A 34 10.90 6.26 -8.71
N ILE A 35 10.52 6.66 -9.93
CA ILE A 35 9.47 5.98 -10.64
C ILE A 35 10.09 4.60 -10.77
N THR A 36 9.89 3.77 -9.75
CA THR A 36 9.84 2.34 -9.96
C THR A 36 8.81 2.24 -11.06
N GLU A 37 9.29 2.08 -12.31
CA GLU A 37 8.41 1.77 -13.41
C GLU A 37 7.59 0.60 -12.89
N ARG A 38 6.30 0.85 -12.62
CA ARG A 38 5.36 -0.24 -12.47
C ARG A 38 5.38 -0.90 -13.83
N THR A 39 6.28 -1.85 -14.02
CA THR A 39 6.13 -2.86 -15.04
C THR A 39 4.71 -3.32 -14.86
N THR A 40 3.91 -3.25 -15.92
CA THR A 40 2.50 -3.60 -15.90
C THR A 40 2.40 -5.11 -15.70
N VAL A 41 2.73 -5.58 -14.48
CA VAL A 41 2.60 -6.96 -14.08
C VAL A 41 1.12 -7.26 -14.12
N SER A 42 0.75 -8.28 -14.89
CA SER A 42 -0.64 -8.76 -14.92
C SER A 42 -0.92 -9.40 -13.56
N LEU A 43 -1.50 -8.63 -12.65
CA LEU A 43 -1.92 -9.13 -11.34
C LEU A 43 -3.13 -10.08 -11.49
N SER A 44 -3.23 -11.03 -10.57
CA SER A 44 -4.31 -12.01 -10.49
C SER A 44 -4.72 -12.27 -9.05
N GLY A 45 -6.03 -12.26 -8.78
CA GLY A 45 -6.58 -12.62 -7.47
C GLY A 45 -5.95 -11.83 -6.31
N PHE A 46 -5.33 -12.56 -5.37
CA PHE A 46 -4.74 -12.02 -4.15
C PHE A 46 -3.58 -11.05 -4.37
N GLU A 47 -2.93 -11.09 -5.52
CA GLU A 47 -1.83 -10.18 -5.86
C GLU A 47 -2.28 -8.72 -5.86
N TYR A 48 -3.57 -8.47 -6.10
CA TYR A 48 -4.15 -7.12 -5.99
C TYR A 48 -4.17 -6.58 -4.56
N ILE A 49 -4.38 -7.43 -3.55
CA ILE A 49 -4.30 -7.01 -2.14
C ILE A 49 -2.86 -6.68 -1.80
N SER A 50 -1.94 -7.60 -2.07
CA SER A 50 -0.52 -7.41 -1.73
C SER A 50 0.11 -6.22 -2.45
N ASP A 51 -0.22 -5.99 -3.74
CA ASP A 51 0.21 -4.80 -4.47
C ASP A 51 -0.36 -3.52 -3.85
N PHE A 52 -1.65 -3.51 -3.51
CA PHE A 52 -2.27 -2.35 -2.91
C PHE A 52 -1.66 -2.01 -1.54
N ASP A 53 -1.52 -2.99 -0.65
CA ASP A 53 -0.96 -2.79 0.69
C ASP A 53 0.49 -2.29 0.62
N LYS A 54 1.29 -2.87 -0.28
CA LYS A 54 2.70 -2.49 -0.46
C LYS A 54 2.85 -1.04 -0.94
N TYR A 55 1.94 -0.56 -1.80
CA TYR A 55 2.05 0.74 -2.45
C TYR A 55 0.97 1.74 -2.01
N MET A 56 0.26 1.47 -0.91
CA MET A 56 -0.90 2.26 -0.45
C MET A 56 -0.57 3.75 -0.31
N ALA A 57 0.63 4.08 0.18
CA ALA A 57 1.10 5.46 0.35
C ALA A 57 1.22 6.26 -0.96
N GLU A 58 1.29 5.58 -2.11
CA GLU A 58 1.33 6.24 -3.42
C GLU A 58 -0.07 6.56 -3.99
N PHE A 59 -1.13 6.01 -3.39
CA PHE A 59 -2.49 6.29 -3.81
C PHE A 59 -2.96 7.61 -3.20
N THR A 60 -3.52 8.47 -4.04
CA THR A 60 -4.40 9.54 -3.56
C THR A 60 -5.73 8.93 -3.15
N SER A 61 -6.28 9.37 -2.01
CA SER A 61 -7.59 8.93 -1.54
C SER A 61 -8.58 10.08 -1.52
N GLN A 62 -9.83 9.76 -1.84
CA GLN A 62 -10.98 10.63 -1.63
C GLN A 62 -12.01 9.85 -0.80
N LYS A 63 -12.50 10.48 0.26
CA LYS A 63 -13.55 9.90 1.10
C LYS A 63 -14.88 10.60 0.83
N VAL A 64 -15.94 9.82 0.73
CA VAL A 64 -17.32 10.28 0.58
C VAL A 64 -18.14 9.63 1.67
N GLU A 65 -18.87 10.43 2.44
CA GLU A 65 -19.81 9.94 3.44
C GLU A 65 -21.07 9.41 2.74
N LEU A 66 -21.51 8.22 3.16
CA LEU A 66 -22.69 7.55 2.65
C LEU A 66 -23.83 7.68 3.67
N ASN A 67 -24.27 8.92 3.85
CA ASN A 67 -25.35 9.25 4.77
C ASN A 67 -26.66 8.62 4.30
N ASN A 68 -27.44 8.07 5.23
CA ASN A 68 -28.74 7.43 5.00
C ASN A 68 -28.71 6.16 4.10
N LEU A 69 -27.55 5.50 3.94
CA LEU A 69 -27.46 4.21 3.23
C LEU A 69 -27.51 2.97 4.15
N SER A 70 -27.41 3.18 5.46
CA SER A 70 -27.62 2.17 6.52
C SER A 70 -28.01 2.87 7.83
N THR A 71 -28.26 2.11 8.89
CA THR A 71 -28.68 2.63 10.20
C THR A 71 -27.71 3.67 10.76
N GLU A 72 -26.41 3.41 10.64
CA GLU A 72 -25.34 4.31 11.13
C GLU A 72 -24.57 4.99 9.98
N GLY A 73 -25.13 4.94 8.76
CA GLY A 73 -24.48 5.45 7.56
C GLY A 73 -23.24 4.65 7.15
N GLY A 74 -22.41 5.24 6.30
CA GLY A 74 -21.25 4.56 5.76
C GLY A 74 -20.23 5.51 5.17
N GLU A 75 -19.24 4.92 4.52
CA GLU A 75 -18.19 5.65 3.82
C GLU A 75 -17.74 4.91 2.58
N LEU A 76 -17.43 5.67 1.54
CA LEU A 76 -16.70 5.20 0.38
C LEU A 76 -15.35 5.90 0.36
N THR A 77 -14.28 5.13 0.42
CA THR A 77 -12.92 5.61 0.15
C THR A 77 -12.49 5.15 -1.24
N ILE A 78 -12.17 6.10 -2.10
CA ILE A 78 -11.69 5.85 -3.47
C ILE A 78 -10.19 6.08 -3.49
N PHE A 79 -9.42 5.03 -3.77
CA PHE A 79 -7.99 5.10 -3.95
C PHE A 79 -7.64 5.12 -5.44
N ASN A 80 -6.89 6.12 -5.84
CA ASN A 80 -6.40 6.28 -7.20
C ASN A 80 -4.91 6.65 -7.17
N ASN A 81 -4.11 5.90 -7.91
CA ASN A 81 -2.70 6.24 -8.20
C ASN A 81 -2.63 6.70 -9.67
N LYS A 82 -1.57 7.32 -10.16
CA LYS A 82 -1.35 7.53 -11.61
C LYS A 82 -0.70 6.33 -12.28
N THR A 83 0.14 5.58 -11.59
CA THR A 83 0.96 4.48 -12.13
C THR A 83 0.26 3.12 -12.13
N SER A 84 -0.69 2.87 -11.23
CA SER A 84 -1.47 1.62 -11.20
C SER A 84 -2.33 1.45 -12.46
N ASN A 85 -2.72 0.24 -12.84
CA ASN A 85 -3.74 0.01 -13.87
C ASN A 85 -5.17 -0.14 -13.31
N TYR A 86 -5.33 -0.05 -11.99
CA TYR A 86 -6.60 -0.17 -11.28
C TYR A 86 -6.86 0.99 -10.32
N ARG A 87 -8.13 1.14 -9.92
CA ARG A 87 -8.59 1.94 -8.76
C ARG A 87 -9.12 0.99 -7.69
N VAL A 88 -9.06 1.41 -6.44
CA VAL A 88 -9.68 0.66 -5.34
C VAL A 88 -10.85 1.48 -4.80
N TYR A 89 -11.99 0.82 -4.67
CA TYR A 89 -13.18 1.38 -4.01
C TYR A 89 -13.40 0.58 -2.74
N ASP A 90 -13.23 1.22 -1.58
CA ASP A 90 -13.43 0.61 -0.27
C ASP A 90 -14.69 1.18 0.38
N PHE A 91 -15.72 0.35 0.48
CA PHE A 91 -17.01 0.70 1.04
C PHE A 91 -17.13 0.15 2.45
N TRP A 92 -17.59 0.99 3.37
CA TRP A 92 -18.07 0.58 4.67
C TRP A 92 -19.53 0.97 4.84
N LEU A 93 -20.34 0.05 5.34
CA LEU A 93 -21.70 0.31 5.79
C LEU A 93 -21.78 -0.08 7.26
N TYR A 94 -22.21 0.86 8.10
CA TYR A 94 -22.24 0.70 9.54
C TYR A 94 -23.68 0.46 10.01
N GLY A 95 -23.82 -0.43 10.98
CA GLY A 95 -25.06 -0.71 11.68
C GLY A 95 -24.78 -0.95 13.15
N GLU A 96 -25.85 -0.95 13.95
CA GLU A 96 -25.73 -1.14 15.39
C GLU A 96 -25.14 -2.51 15.74
N THR A 97 -25.60 -3.57 15.06
CA THR A 97 -25.25 -4.98 15.33
C THR A 97 -24.29 -5.56 14.30
N GLY A 98 -23.63 -4.73 13.50
CA GLY A 98 -22.68 -5.21 12.52
C GLY A 98 -22.19 -4.13 11.57
N LYS A 99 -21.26 -4.50 10.71
CA LYS A 99 -20.81 -3.64 9.61
C LYS A 99 -20.37 -4.47 8.43
N LEU A 100 -20.49 -3.91 7.24
CA LEU A 100 -20.06 -4.55 6.01
C LEU A 100 -18.91 -3.76 5.40
N ASN A 101 -17.88 -4.47 4.95
CA ASN A 101 -16.81 -3.91 4.13
C ASN A 101 -16.78 -4.59 2.76
N TYR A 102 -16.80 -3.77 1.70
CA TYR A 102 -16.59 -4.25 0.34
C TYR A 102 -15.46 -3.47 -0.30
N THR A 103 -14.39 -4.17 -0.69
CA THR A 103 -13.26 -3.59 -1.41
C THR A 103 -13.25 -4.13 -2.85
N PHE A 104 -13.33 -3.23 -3.82
CA PHE A 104 -13.32 -3.55 -5.24
C PHE A 104 -12.06 -3.00 -5.91
N TRP A 105 -11.33 -3.87 -6.60
CA TRP A 105 -10.28 -3.45 -7.53
C TRP A 105 -10.87 -3.41 -8.93
N VAL A 106 -10.87 -2.23 -9.54
CA VAL A 106 -11.55 -1.97 -10.83
C VAL A 106 -10.56 -1.41 -11.83
N ALA A 107 -10.61 -1.88 -13.07
CA ALA A 107 -9.75 -1.39 -14.14
C ALA A 107 -9.93 0.14 -14.34
N LYS A 108 -8.83 0.89 -14.48
CA LYS A 108 -8.93 2.34 -14.66
C LYS A 108 -9.64 2.76 -15.94
N ASN A 109 -9.43 1.98 -16.99
CA ASN A 109 -9.94 2.21 -18.34
C ASN A 109 -11.37 1.68 -18.55
N ASN A 110 -11.91 0.88 -17.63
CA ASN A 110 -13.26 0.35 -17.71
C ASN A 110 -13.84 0.12 -16.31
N SER A 111 -14.78 0.98 -15.89
CA SER A 111 -15.41 0.90 -14.57
C SER A 111 -16.29 -0.35 -14.35
N LYS A 112 -16.59 -1.12 -15.42
CA LYS A 112 -17.33 -2.39 -15.34
C LYS A 112 -16.41 -3.61 -15.24
N ASP A 113 -15.10 -3.43 -15.40
CA ASP A 113 -14.10 -4.49 -15.36
C ASP A 113 -13.53 -4.60 -13.93
N PHE A 114 -14.27 -5.35 -13.10
CA PHE A 114 -13.81 -5.73 -11.77
C PHE A 114 -12.68 -6.74 -11.91
N LYS A 115 -11.56 -6.51 -11.23
CA LYS A 115 -10.38 -7.38 -11.19
C LYS A 115 -10.34 -8.29 -9.97
N PHE A 116 -10.86 -7.79 -8.86
CA PHE A 116 -10.90 -8.51 -7.60
C PHE A 116 -11.94 -7.89 -6.67
N ILE A 117 -12.58 -8.73 -5.86
CA ILE A 117 -13.53 -8.31 -4.85
C ILE A 117 -13.18 -8.98 -3.53
N LYS A 118 -13.13 -8.17 -2.49
CA LYS A 118 -13.01 -8.58 -1.10
C LYS A 118 -14.25 -8.12 -0.37
N GLN A 119 -14.89 -9.03 0.36
CA GLN A 119 -16.03 -8.73 1.21
C GLN A 119 -15.72 -9.21 2.62
N ILE A 120 -16.02 -8.36 3.60
CA ILE A 120 -15.98 -8.73 5.02
C ILE A 120 -17.34 -8.39 5.62
N ASP A 121 -17.94 -9.38 6.25
CA ASP A 121 -19.13 -9.19 7.07
C ASP A 121 -18.72 -9.30 8.54
N TYR A 122 -19.01 -8.25 9.31
CA TYR A 122 -18.80 -8.21 10.75
C TYR A 122 -20.15 -8.27 11.44
N GLN A 123 -20.35 -9.29 12.26
CA GLN A 123 -21.57 -9.52 13.00
C GLN A 123 -21.31 -9.32 14.48
N TYR A 124 -22.15 -8.54 15.14
CA TYR A 124 -22.07 -8.30 16.58
C TYR A 124 -23.19 -9.06 17.28
N ASP A 125 -22.91 -9.60 18.47
CA ASP A 125 -23.94 -10.27 19.27
C ASP A 125 -24.98 -9.30 19.86
N ARG A 126 -24.64 -8.00 19.91
CA ARG A 126 -25.46 -6.90 20.42
C ARG A 126 -24.97 -5.55 19.85
N PRO A 127 -25.71 -4.44 20.04
CA PRO A 127 -25.26 -3.13 19.59
C PRO A 127 -23.86 -2.73 20.08
N TYR A 128 -23.06 -2.11 19.20
CA TYR A 128 -21.65 -1.79 19.46
C TYR A 128 -21.41 -0.85 20.67
N TYR A 129 -22.43 -0.13 21.11
CA TYR A 129 -22.38 0.77 22.27
C TYR A 129 -22.70 0.09 23.60
N ILE A 130 -22.99 -1.22 23.60
CA ILE A 130 -23.16 -2.02 24.81
C ILE A 130 -21.79 -2.58 25.24
N GLU A 131 -21.46 -2.47 26.53
CA GLU A 131 -20.25 -3.05 27.09
C GLU A 131 -20.13 -4.55 26.79
N ASP A 132 -18.90 -5.00 26.57
CA ASP A 132 -18.54 -6.40 26.29
C ASP A 132 -19.23 -7.03 25.07
N TYR A 133 -19.70 -6.23 24.10
CA TYR A 133 -20.16 -6.78 22.82
C TYR A 133 -19.05 -7.60 22.14
N LYS A 134 -19.45 -8.68 21.48
CA LYS A 134 -18.56 -9.57 20.75
C LYS A 134 -18.72 -9.34 19.26
N THR A 135 -17.62 -9.52 18.54
CA THR A 135 -17.58 -9.42 17.08
C THR A 135 -17.08 -10.71 16.48
N ASP A 136 -17.87 -11.29 15.57
CA ASP A 136 -17.44 -12.32 14.64
C ASP A 136 -17.28 -11.71 13.25
N SER A 137 -16.46 -12.35 12.40
CA SER A 137 -16.33 -11.89 11.01
C SER A 137 -16.17 -13.04 10.03
N VAL A 138 -16.77 -12.84 8.85
CA VAL A 138 -16.64 -13.75 7.71
C VAL A 138 -15.98 -12.99 6.57
N PHE A 139 -14.97 -13.62 5.96
CA PHE A 139 -14.18 -13.04 4.88
C PHE A 139 -14.39 -13.82 3.59
N ILE A 140 -14.79 -13.11 2.52
CA ILE A 140 -15.05 -13.69 1.20
C ILE A 140 -14.18 -12.99 0.17
N LEU A 141 -13.55 -13.80 -0.69
CA LEU A 141 -12.60 -13.35 -1.72
C LEU A 141 -13.05 -13.89 -3.05
N LEU A 142 -13.37 -13.00 -3.99
CA LEU A 142 -13.91 -13.38 -5.30
C LEU A 142 -12.94 -12.93 -6.40
N PRO A 143 -12.19 -13.86 -7.02
CA PRO A 143 -11.49 -13.57 -8.27
C PRO A 143 -12.54 -13.42 -9.38
N THR A 144 -12.56 -12.29 -10.07
CA THR A 144 -13.68 -11.88 -10.93
C THR A 144 -13.67 -12.50 -12.34
N LYS A 145 -12.97 -13.61 -12.54
CA LYS A 145 -13.25 -14.51 -13.66
C LYS A 145 -14.49 -15.36 -13.34
N TYR A 146 -15.64 -14.72 -13.17
CA TYR A 146 -16.93 -15.42 -13.23
C TYR A 146 -17.58 -15.14 -14.58
N PRO A 147 -18.11 -16.18 -15.26
CA PRO A 147 -18.94 -15.96 -16.44
C PRO A 147 -20.14 -15.12 -16.00
N THR A 148 -20.43 -14.07 -16.76
CA THR A 148 -21.68 -13.32 -16.67
C THR A 148 -22.87 -14.27 -16.54
N LEU A 149 -23.70 -14.05 -15.50
CA LEU A 149 -25.03 -14.64 -15.37
C LEU A 149 -25.93 -14.17 -16.53
#